data_AF-A0A4W5KWN6-F1
#
_entry.id   AF-A0A4W5KWN6-F1
#
_cell.length_a   1.000
_cell.length_b   1.000
_cell.length_c   1.000
_cell.angle_alpha   90.00
_cell.angle_beta   90.00
_cell.angle_gamma   90.00
#
_symmetry.space_group_name_H-M   'P 1'
#
loop_
_entity.id
_entity.type
_entity.pdbx_description
1 polymer ?
#
loop_
_entity_poly.entity_id
_entity_poly.type
_entity_poly.pdbx_seq_one_letter_code
_entity_poly.pdbx_strand_id
1 'polypeptide(L)' 'MSVIQDYLRYNRQMMLPEIGDAGQEKLKKAKVLVIGAGGLGCPILQYIATAGVGTIGIIDFDKI' A
#
# COMPACT_ATOMS: atom_id res chain seq x y z
N MET A 1 -12.99 6.44 5.53
CA MET A 1 -12.49 6.86 4.21
C MET A 1 -13.66 6.79 3.24
N SER A 2 -14.02 7.89 2.58
CA SER A 2 -15.16 7.93 1.67
C SER A 2 -14.92 6.96 0.51
N VAL A 3 -15.92 6.12 0.17
CA VAL A 3 -15.86 5.19 -0.97
C VAL A 3 -15.48 5.90 -2.27
N ILE A 4 -15.95 7.15 -2.44
CA ILE A 4 -15.65 8.00 -3.59
C ILE A 4 -14.15 8.33 -3.66
N GLN A 5 -13.51 8.56 -2.51
CA GLN A 5 -12.10 8.92 -2.46
C GLN A 5 -11.18 7.74 -2.79
N ASP A 6 -11.54 6.54 -2.31
CA ASP A 6 -10.80 5.31 -2.65
C ASP A 6 -10.93 5.00 -4.14
N TYR A 7 -12.13 5.13 -4.71
CA TYR A 7 -12.35 4.92 -6.13
C TYR A 7 -11.50 5.88 -6.97
N LEU A 8 -11.52 7.18 -6.68
CA LEU A 8 -10.72 8.18 -7.41
C LEU A 8 -9.22 7.88 -7.37
N ARG A 9 -8.72 7.28 -6.29
CA ARG A 9 -7.30 6.97 -6.11
C ARG A 9 -6.88 5.66 -6.78
N TYR A 10 -7.67 4.61 -6.63
CA TYR A 10 -7.29 3.24 -7.00
C TYR A 10 -7.92 2.73 -8.30
N ASN A 11 -8.81 3.50 -8.95
CA ASN A 11 -9.51 3.07 -10.18
C ASN A 11 -8.56 2.45 -11.22
N ARG A 12 -7.44 3.12 -11.53
CA ARG A 12 -6.49 2.63 -12.55
C ARG A 12 -5.90 1.24 -12.24
N GLN A 13 -5.59 0.94 -10.99
CA GLN A 13 -5.08 -0.39 -10.62
C GLN A 13 -6.21 -1.42 -10.49
N MET A 14 -7.40 -1.01 -10.05
CA MET A 14 -8.58 -1.88 -9.99
C MET A 14 -9.08 -2.29 -11.39
N MET A 15 -8.76 -1.54 -12.44
CA MET A 15 -9.03 -1.94 -13.82
C MET A 15 -8.27 -3.20 -14.26
N LEU A 16 -7.18 -3.57 -13.57
CA LEU A 16 -6.47 -4.82 -13.85
C LEU A 16 -7.29 -6.02 -13.34
N PRO A 17 -7.57 -7.04 -14.19
CA PRO A 17 -8.36 -8.20 -13.81
C PRO A 17 -7.84 -8.96 -12.58
N GLU A 18 -6.52 -8.92 -12.35
CA GLU A 18 -5.84 -9.59 -11.24
C GLU A 18 -6.07 -8.87 -9.89
N ILE A 19 -6.42 -7.59 -9.93
CA ILE A 19 -6.71 -6.78 -8.74
C ILE A 19 -8.22 -6.68 -8.57
N GLY A 20 -8.91 -5.92 -9.43
CA GLY A 20 -10.34 -5.63 -9.26
C GLY A 20 -10.69 -4.99 -7.90
N ASP A 21 -11.98 -4.86 -7.63
CA ASP A 21 -12.47 -4.35 -6.34
C ASP A 21 -12.06 -5.28 -5.18
N ALA A 22 -12.10 -6.60 -5.43
CA ALA A 22 -11.77 -7.61 -4.42
C ALA A 22 -10.29 -7.55 -3.99
N GLY A 23 -9.37 -7.32 -4.93
CA GLY A 23 -7.95 -7.14 -4.66
C GLY A 23 -7.68 -5.84 -3.91
N GLN A 24 -8.36 -4.74 -4.27
CA GLN A 24 -8.21 -3.49 -3.54
C GLN A 24 -8.70 -3.60 -2.09
N GLU A 25 -9.85 -4.25 -1.88
CA GLU A 25 -10.36 -4.52 -0.53
C GLU A 25 -9.42 -5.42 0.29
N LYS A 26 -8.74 -6.37 -0.36
CA LYS A 26 -7.69 -7.16 0.31
C LYS A 26 -6.50 -6.30 0.71
N LEU A 27 -5.99 -5.44 -0.17
CA LEU A 27 -4.89 -4.50 0.15
C LEU A 27 -5.27 -3.58 1.31
N LYS A 28 -6.48 -3.02 1.27
CA LYS A 28 -7.01 -2.14 2.32
C LYS A 28 -7.15 -2.83 3.68
N LYS A 29 -7.38 -4.15 3.71
CA LYS A 29 -7.43 -4.94 4.95
C LYS A 29 -6.06 -5.48 5.38
N ALA A 30 -5.07 -5.44 4.49
CA ALA A 30 -3.75 -5.98 4.75
C ALA A 30 -2.98 -5.15 5.78
N LYS A 31 -2.14 -5.85 6.55
CA LYS A 31 -1.18 -5.27 7.49
C LYS A 31 0.21 -5.77 7.11
N VAL A 32 1.11 -4.85 6.78
CA VAL A 32 2.47 -5.17 6.33
C VAL A 32 3.47 -4.51 7.27
N LEU A 33 4.46 -5.28 7.73
CA LEU A 33 5.60 -4.75 8.49
C LEU A 33 6.83 -4.72 7.59
N VAL A 34 7.44 -3.56 7.43
CA VAL A 34 8.72 -3.39 6.74
C VAL A 34 9.82 -3.16 7.77
N ILE A 35 10.87 -3.98 7.72
CA ILE A 35 12.04 -3.89 8.60
C ILE A 35 13.21 -3.37 7.77
N GLY A 36 13.73 -2.21 8.16
CA GLY A 36 14.70 -1.41 7.41
C GLY A 36 14.00 -0.41 6.48
N ALA A 37 14.31 0.87 6.65
CA ALA A 37 13.85 2.01 5.84
C ALA A 37 15.03 2.65 5.06
N GLY A 38 16.01 1.83 4.68
CA GLY A 38 17.12 2.21 3.80
C GLY A 38 16.84 1.97 2.31
N GLY A 39 17.88 1.60 1.56
CA GLY A 39 17.82 1.48 0.08
C GLY A 39 16.78 0.50 -0.47
N LEU A 40 16.41 -0.54 0.30
CA LEU A 40 15.36 -1.49 -0.09
C LEU A 40 13.99 -1.11 0.48
N GLY A 41 13.96 -0.63 1.73
CA GLY A 41 12.73 -0.26 2.42
C GLY A 41 12.02 0.91 1.75
N CYS A 42 12.76 1.97 1.42
CA CYS A 42 12.22 3.17 0.78
C CYS A 42 11.37 2.89 -0.48
N PRO A 43 11.87 2.19 -1.52
CA PRO A 43 11.06 1.90 -2.70
C PRO A 43 9.87 0.99 -2.38
N ILE A 44 10.04 -0.04 -1.53
CA ILE A 44 8.94 -0.93 -1.13
C ILE A 44 7.81 -0.12 -0.48
N LEU A 45 8.16 0.75 0.47
CA LEU A 45 7.20 1.59 1.20
C LEU A 45 6.42 2.50 0.25
N GLN A 46 7.06 3.08 -0.76
CA GLN A 46 6.39 3.88 -1.79
C GLN A 46 5.36 3.07 -2.56
N TYR A 47 5.71 1.84 -2.99
CA TYR A 47 4.78 1.01 -3.75
C TYR A 47 3.61 0.51 -2.92
N ILE A 48 3.83 0.00 -1.70
CA ILE A 48 2.74 -0.56 -0.90
C ILE A 48 1.81 0.53 -0.34
N ALA A 49 2.34 1.73 -0.04
CA ALA A 49 1.53 2.86 0.38
C ALA A 49 0.64 3.38 -0.76
N THR A 50 1.19 3.48 -1.97
CA THR A 50 0.42 3.95 -3.14
C THR A 50 -0.56 2.89 -3.64
N ALA A 51 -0.24 1.60 -3.52
CA ALA A 51 -1.15 0.49 -3.80
C ALA A 51 -2.35 0.44 -2.83
N GLY A 52 -2.26 1.10 -1.67
CA GLY A 52 -3.35 1.18 -0.71
C GLY A 52 -3.38 0.09 0.34
N VAL A 53 -2.20 -0.39 0.79
CA VAL A 53 -2.11 -1.23 1.99
C VAL A 53 -2.66 -0.46 3.20
N GLY A 54 -3.61 -1.06 3.92
CA GLY A 54 -4.34 -0.35 4.98
C GLY A 54 -3.56 -0.08 6.26
N THR A 55 -2.56 -0.90 6.59
CA THR A 55 -1.68 -0.67 7.73
C THR A 55 -0.25 -1.04 7.37
N ILE A 56 0.65 -0.06 7.50
CA ILE A 56 2.08 -0.26 7.26
C ILE A 56 2.82 0.06 8.55
N GLY A 57 3.48 -0.95 9.11
CA GLY A 57 4.47 -0.77 10.18
C GLY A 57 5.86 -0.61 9.56
N ILE A 58 6.67 0.27 10.13
CA ILE A 58 8.05 0.51 9.69
C ILE A 58 8.94 0.44 10.93
N ILE A 59 10.00 -0.36 10.87
CA ILE A 59 11.03 -0.43 11.90
C ILE A 59 12.36 -0.10 11.26
N ASP A 60 13.02 0.93 11.77
CA ASP A 60 14.42 1.24 11.45
C ASP A 60 15.10 1.78 12.72
N PHE A 61 16.36 1.43 12.91
CA PHE A 61 17.17 1.87 14.04
C PHE A 61 18.25 2.88 13.63
N ASP A 62 18.46 3.06 12.32
CA ASP A 62 19.44 3.99 11.79
C ASP A 62 18.86 5.41 11.69
N LYS A 63 19.76 6.38 11.51
CA LYS A 63 19.43 7.77 11.15
C LYS A 63 19.91 8.05 9.74
N ILE A 64 19.26 9.01 9.08
CA ILE A 64 19.68 9.54 7.78
C ILE A 64 20.93 10.41 7.97
#